data_AF-A0A0L6WBM7-F1
#
_entry.id   AF-A0A0L6WBM7-F1
#
_cell.length_a   1.000
_cell.length_b   1.000
_cell.length_c   1.000
_cell.angle_alpha   90.00
_cell.angle_beta   90.00
_cell.angle_gamma   90.00
#
_symmetry.space_group_name_H-M   'P 1'
#
loop_
_entity.id
_entity.type
_entity.pdbx_description
1 polymer ?
#
loop_
_entity_poly.entity_id
_entity_poly.type
_entity_poly.pdbx_seq_one_letter_code
_entity_poly.pdbx_strand_id
1 'polypeptide(L)'
;MATVVCSARASYKKSAGVLELTDSALQWTAIAQLHRDLVIAGQITEEEFWDGREHLLLAQAAADAQKKGKSGQLVDPRPEAVDGGEIKIRITPQLVHDIFDEYPVVAKAYSDNVPSNLTEESFWKRYFQSKLFNAHRASIRSTAAQHVVKDDPIFDTYLEKEDDGLEPRRQRNQSVDIFVDLAATSEDHEPTGNEKDITMQPGRQRGALPLIRKFNEHSERLLNSALGAMPASKRQRLEVCSSFTFLQIELEDLQDPKEDAGIALEMQDSQRYFEGRTATLDGDDATKVLDMPAVFRETRANVQGWEQNLLQLKQERKAGDAALFSMTQNVSARLAVQTRKNDIPDGLFRQMTTCQTAANEFLRQFWSAMYPPPMDVQSVNTATPAQRATKAAKMIGYVAKTREKVAALVNVARMHGVDPTRVESALKPVLTAVDQAIAFHQRKMAAGRP
;
A
#
# COMPACT_ATOMS: atom_id res chain seq x y z
N MET A 1 1.05 31.39 -0.57
CA MET A 1 2.47 31.29 -0.96
C MET A 1 3.13 30.39 0.06
N ALA A 2 3.38 29.12 -0.28
CA ALA A 2 3.99 28.15 0.63
C ALA A 2 5.46 28.49 0.82
N THR A 3 5.91 28.54 2.08
CA THR A 3 7.29 28.84 2.45
C THR A 3 8.14 27.59 2.30
N VAL A 4 9.08 27.60 1.35
CA VAL A 4 10.05 26.53 1.09
C VAL A 4 11.05 26.46 2.26
N VAL A 5 11.11 25.33 2.96
CA VAL A 5 12.00 25.16 4.15
C VAL A 5 13.29 24.39 3.82
N CYS A 6 13.33 23.51 2.83
CA CYS A 6 14.57 22.89 2.36
C CYS A 6 14.43 22.36 0.92
N SER A 7 15.46 22.55 0.10
CA SER A 7 15.54 22.03 -1.27
C SER A 7 16.79 21.15 -1.40
N ALA A 8 16.60 19.90 -1.79
CA ALA A 8 17.70 19.00 -2.12
C ALA A 8 17.59 18.53 -3.56
N ARG A 9 18.69 18.66 -4.31
CA ARG A 9 18.78 18.14 -5.68
C ARG A 9 19.14 16.65 -5.61
N ALA A 10 18.17 15.78 -5.80
CA ALA A 10 18.42 14.37 -6.07
C ALA A 10 18.00 14.03 -7.50
N SER A 11 18.88 13.33 -8.23
CA SER A 11 18.62 12.85 -9.59
C SER A 11 18.56 11.33 -9.62
N TYR A 12 17.49 10.76 -10.14
CA TYR A 12 17.41 9.34 -10.46
C TYR A 12 16.90 9.15 -11.90
N LYS A 13 17.67 8.39 -12.70
CA LYS A 13 17.33 7.92 -14.06
C LYS A 13 16.77 8.99 -15.03
N LYS A 14 17.56 10.04 -15.30
CA LYS A 14 17.39 10.99 -16.43
C LYS A 14 16.09 11.84 -16.47
N SER A 15 15.37 11.98 -15.36
CA SER A 15 14.41 13.09 -15.20
C SER A 15 14.89 14.03 -14.09
N ALA A 16 15.04 15.31 -14.41
CA ALA A 16 15.31 16.35 -13.42
C ALA A 16 13.96 16.82 -12.88
N GLY A 17 13.61 16.39 -11.67
CA GLY A 17 12.40 16.81 -10.97
C GLY A 17 12.74 17.28 -9.56
N VAL A 18 12.17 18.41 -9.14
CA VAL A 18 12.32 18.97 -7.79
C VAL A 18 11.35 18.21 -6.88
N LEU A 19 11.87 17.53 -5.85
CA LEU A 19 11.06 17.02 -4.75
C LEU A 19 10.82 18.19 -3.78
N GLU A 20 9.63 18.78 -3.84
CA GLU A 20 9.22 19.86 -2.94
C GLU A 20 8.57 19.28 -1.67
N LEU A 21 9.20 19.51 -0.52
CA LEU A 21 8.56 19.40 0.79
C LEU A 21 7.52 20.52 0.90
N THR A 22 6.24 20.19 0.72
CA THR A 22 5.12 21.10 0.97
C THR A 22 4.43 20.75 2.28
N ASP A 23 3.99 21.77 3.03
CA ASP A 23 3.37 21.66 4.37
C ASP A 23 2.13 20.73 4.43
N SER A 24 1.58 20.30 3.30
CA SER A 24 0.36 19.51 3.22
C SER A 24 0.54 17.99 3.17
N ALA A 25 1.73 17.45 2.88
CA ALA A 25 1.86 16.02 2.53
C ALA A 25 3.08 15.29 3.09
N LEU A 26 3.50 15.59 4.33
CA LEU A 26 4.35 14.66 5.09
C LEU A 26 4.07 14.76 6.60
N GLN A 27 2.93 14.23 7.04
CA GLN A 27 2.76 13.87 8.45
C GLN A 27 3.51 12.57 8.76
N TRP A 28 4.83 12.66 8.91
CA TRP A 28 5.65 11.71 9.68
C TRP A 28 6.60 12.49 10.59
N THR A 29 6.07 12.94 11.73
CA THR A 29 6.81 13.75 12.71
C THR A 29 8.12 13.10 13.14
N ALA A 30 8.17 11.76 13.23
CA ALA A 30 9.36 11.02 13.66
C ALA A 30 10.50 11.02 12.62
N ILE A 31 10.23 10.86 11.32
CA ILE A 31 11.27 10.84 10.28
C ILE A 31 11.80 12.25 10.03
N ALA A 32 10.91 13.24 10.04
CA ALA A 32 11.30 14.65 9.93
C ALA A 32 12.18 15.08 11.13
N GLN A 33 11.85 14.63 12.35
CA GLN A 33 12.71 14.83 13.53
C GLN A 33 14.07 14.15 13.36
N LEU A 34 14.10 12.89 12.89
CA LEU A 34 15.35 12.17 12.63
C LEU A 34 16.21 12.86 11.57
N HIS A 35 15.60 13.40 10.52
CA HIS A 35 16.29 14.19 9.49
C HIS A 35 16.90 15.47 10.08
N ARG A 36 16.15 16.21 10.90
CA ARG A 36 16.67 17.39 11.60
C ARG A 36 17.84 17.02 12.53
N ASP A 37 17.70 15.94 13.28
CA ASP A 37 18.69 15.56 14.30
C ASP A 37 19.97 14.96 13.72
N LEU A 38 19.92 14.31 12.54
CA LEU A 38 21.08 13.64 11.93
C LEU A 38 21.66 14.40 10.73
N VAL A 39 20.82 14.90 9.83
CA VAL A 39 21.27 15.53 8.58
C VAL A 39 21.56 17.02 8.80
N ILE A 40 20.64 17.76 9.44
CA ILE A 40 20.88 19.19 9.73
C ILE A 40 22.01 19.35 10.76
N ALA A 41 22.14 18.42 11.70
CA ALA A 41 23.27 18.38 12.63
C ALA A 41 24.61 17.98 11.95
N GLY A 42 24.62 17.60 10.67
CA GLY A 42 25.81 17.27 9.89
C GLY A 42 26.45 15.91 10.23
N GLN A 43 25.74 15.00 10.89
CA GLN A 43 26.28 13.69 11.28
C GLN A 43 26.23 12.68 10.13
N ILE A 44 25.23 12.79 9.25
CA ILE A 44 25.00 11.93 8.08
C ILE A 44 24.65 12.83 6.88
N THR A 45 25.08 12.43 5.67
CA THR A 45 24.68 13.14 4.44
C THR A 45 23.25 12.80 4.02
N GLU A 46 22.65 13.64 3.18
CA GLU A 46 21.28 13.42 2.71
C GLU A 46 21.15 12.13 1.88
N GLU A 47 22.16 11.81 1.05
CA GLU A 47 22.21 10.57 0.28
C GLU A 47 22.23 9.33 1.19
N GLU A 48 23.06 9.36 2.24
CA GLU A 48 23.15 8.27 3.21
C GLU A 48 21.87 8.11 4.06
N PHE A 49 21.15 9.21 4.30
CA PHE A 49 19.90 9.19 5.05
C PHE A 49 18.76 8.50 4.29
N TRP A 50 18.71 8.70 2.97
CA TRP A 50 17.71 8.07 2.10
C TRP A 50 18.10 6.65 1.66
N ASP A 51 19.37 6.29 1.80
CA ASP A 51 19.88 4.94 1.55
C ASP A 51 19.14 3.88 2.39
N GLY A 52 18.51 2.93 1.70
CA GLY A 52 17.62 1.90 2.24
C GLY A 52 16.27 2.38 2.80
N ARG A 53 15.92 3.67 2.64
CA ARG A 53 14.56 4.22 2.85
C ARG A 53 13.85 4.59 1.55
N GLU A 54 14.40 4.17 0.42
CA GLU A 54 13.84 4.39 -0.91
C GLU A 54 12.40 3.90 -1.02
N HIS A 55 12.03 2.82 -0.31
CA HIS A 55 10.66 2.31 -0.28
C HIS A 55 9.63 3.34 0.20
N LEU A 56 10.01 4.25 1.10
CA LEU A 56 9.12 5.32 1.57
C LEU A 56 8.90 6.37 0.49
N LEU A 57 9.96 6.72 -0.25
CA LEU A 57 9.87 7.63 -1.39
C LEU A 57 9.04 7.01 -2.52
N LEU A 58 9.25 5.72 -2.80
CA LEU A 58 8.45 4.98 -3.78
C LEU A 58 6.99 4.87 -3.35
N ALA A 59 6.71 4.63 -2.07
CA ALA A 59 5.35 4.59 -1.55
C ALA A 59 4.66 5.96 -1.64
N GLN A 60 5.36 7.04 -1.32
CA GLN A 60 4.83 8.40 -1.47
C GLN A 60 4.61 8.76 -2.94
N ALA A 61 5.57 8.46 -3.81
CA ALA A 61 5.43 8.67 -5.25
C ALA A 61 4.26 7.87 -5.83
N ALA A 62 4.03 6.64 -5.34
CA ALA A 62 2.88 5.83 -5.72
C ALA A 62 1.56 6.43 -5.21
N ALA A 63 1.53 6.97 -3.99
CA ALA A 63 0.36 7.67 -3.45
C ALA A 63 0.05 8.97 -4.20
N ASP A 64 1.07 9.75 -4.56
CA ASP A 64 0.92 10.99 -5.34
C ASP A 64 0.51 10.68 -6.79
N ALA A 65 0.98 9.57 -7.35
CA ALA A 65 0.56 9.08 -8.66
C ALA A 65 -0.87 8.52 -8.65
N GLN A 66 -1.41 8.14 -7.49
CA GLN A 66 -2.75 7.58 -7.35
C GLN A 66 -3.80 8.68 -7.52
N LYS A 67 -4.44 8.69 -8.70
CA LYS A 67 -5.57 9.59 -8.97
C LYS A 67 -6.84 9.01 -8.37
N LYS A 68 -7.70 9.87 -7.80
CA LYS A 68 -9.05 9.50 -7.39
C LYS A 68 -9.83 9.04 -8.63
N GLY A 69 -10.52 7.90 -8.51
CA GLY A 69 -11.39 7.39 -9.58
C GLY A 69 -12.52 8.36 -9.91
N LYS A 70 -12.96 8.37 -11.18
CA LYS A 70 -14.13 9.13 -11.61
C LYS A 70 -15.40 8.55 -10.97
N SER A 71 -16.37 9.40 -10.63
CA SER A 71 -17.67 8.93 -10.12
C SER A 71 -18.46 8.24 -11.22
N GLY A 72 -19.12 7.12 -10.90
CA GLY A 72 -20.05 6.43 -11.80
C GLY A 72 -21.45 7.04 -11.87
N GLN A 73 -21.70 8.11 -11.12
CA GLN A 73 -22.96 8.84 -11.18
C GLN A 73 -22.93 9.80 -12.35
N LEU A 74 -23.89 9.67 -13.26
CA LEU A 74 -24.09 10.64 -14.34
C LEU A 74 -24.39 12.02 -13.74
N VAL A 75 -23.79 13.06 -14.32
CA VAL A 75 -23.86 14.43 -13.83
C VAL A 75 -25.27 14.99 -14.04
N ASP A 76 -26.11 14.90 -13.01
CA ASP A 76 -27.45 15.51 -12.95
C ASP A 76 -27.52 16.45 -11.74
N PRO A 77 -27.09 17.72 -11.89
CA PRO A 77 -27.17 18.69 -10.80
C PRO A 77 -28.64 18.95 -10.49
N ARG A 78 -29.13 18.34 -9.41
CA ARG A 78 -30.51 18.55 -8.97
C ARG A 78 -30.63 19.89 -8.27
N PRO A 79 -31.68 20.67 -8.57
CA PRO A 79 -31.96 21.89 -7.84
C PRO A 79 -32.24 21.57 -6.36
N GLU A 80 -31.48 22.18 -5.46
CA GLU A 80 -31.77 22.15 -4.03
C GLU A 80 -32.77 23.27 -3.73
N ALA A 81 -33.91 22.93 -3.15
CA ALA A 81 -34.87 23.91 -2.67
C ALA A 81 -34.35 24.45 -1.32
N VAL A 82 -34.00 25.73 -1.30
CA VAL A 82 -33.70 26.44 -0.05
C VAL A 82 -35.03 26.98 0.51
N ASP A 83 -35.20 26.95 1.84
CA ASP A 83 -36.37 27.49 2.54
C ASP A 83 -36.69 28.90 2.06
N GLY A 84 -37.75 29.04 1.26
CA GLY A 84 -38.11 30.29 0.57
C GLY A 84 -38.57 30.12 -0.88
N GLY A 85 -38.50 28.92 -1.46
CA GLY A 85 -38.99 28.65 -2.82
C GLY A 85 -38.05 29.11 -3.95
N GLU A 86 -36.91 29.71 -3.61
CA GLU A 86 -35.82 29.95 -4.55
C GLU A 86 -35.03 28.67 -4.80
N ILE A 87 -35.04 28.22 -6.05
CA ILE A 87 -34.24 27.10 -6.53
C ILE A 87 -32.80 27.57 -6.72
N LYS A 88 -31.86 27.04 -5.94
CA LYS A 88 -30.42 27.36 -6.07
C LYS A 88 -29.64 26.10 -6.46
N ILE A 89 -28.85 26.20 -7.52
CA ILE A 89 -27.90 25.15 -7.94
C ILE A 89 -26.52 25.57 -7.45
N ARG A 90 -25.89 24.76 -6.60
CA ARG A 90 -24.53 25.00 -6.10
C ARG A 90 -23.51 24.53 -7.13
N ILE A 91 -22.83 25.47 -7.78
CA ILE A 91 -21.81 25.18 -8.78
C ILE A 91 -20.46 25.04 -8.08
N THR A 92 -19.98 23.81 -7.89
CA THR A 92 -18.62 23.55 -7.40
C THR A 92 -17.64 23.46 -8.58
N PRO A 93 -16.36 23.79 -8.41
CA PRO A 93 -15.36 23.62 -9.47
C PRO A 93 -15.24 22.16 -9.96
N GLN A 94 -15.51 21.20 -9.06
CA GLN A 94 -15.60 19.78 -9.41
C GLN A 94 -16.78 19.51 -10.35
N LEU A 95 -17.96 20.03 -10.03
CA LEU A 95 -19.14 19.90 -10.89
C LEU A 95 -18.91 20.48 -12.29
N VAL A 96 -18.20 21.62 -12.40
CA VAL A 96 -17.85 22.22 -13.69
C VAL A 96 -16.94 21.29 -14.51
N HIS A 97 -15.90 20.73 -13.88
CA HIS A 97 -15.02 19.77 -14.54
C HIS A 97 -15.78 18.50 -14.97
N ASP A 98 -16.68 18.01 -14.12
CA ASP A 98 -17.50 16.83 -14.42
C ASP A 98 -18.46 17.12 -15.60
N ILE A 99 -19.04 18.32 -15.68
CA ILE A 99 -19.88 18.76 -16.81
C ILE A 99 -19.06 18.83 -18.10
N PHE A 100 -17.83 19.35 -18.07
CA PHE A 100 -16.97 19.43 -19.25
C PHE A 100 -16.50 18.06 -19.75
N ASP A 101 -16.19 17.15 -18.82
CA ASP A 101 -15.83 15.77 -19.13
C ASP A 101 -17.00 15.00 -19.77
N GLU A 102 -18.22 15.22 -19.26
CA GLU A 102 -19.41 14.51 -19.73
C GLU A 102 -20.00 15.11 -21.02
N TYR A 103 -19.94 16.44 -21.17
CA TYR A 103 -20.49 17.16 -22.30
C TYR A 103 -19.44 18.08 -22.91
N PRO A 104 -18.60 17.59 -23.84
CA PRO A 104 -17.54 18.39 -24.47
C PRO A 104 -18.09 19.56 -25.30
N VAL A 105 -19.36 19.50 -25.70
CA VAL A 105 -20.08 20.59 -26.37
C VAL A 105 -20.19 21.81 -25.45
N VAL A 106 -20.40 21.60 -24.15
CA VAL A 106 -20.48 22.68 -23.15
C VAL A 106 -19.10 23.31 -22.93
N ALA A 107 -18.04 22.51 -22.96
CA ALA A 107 -16.67 23.00 -22.87
C ALA A 107 -16.30 23.92 -24.06
N LYS A 108 -16.73 23.57 -25.28
CA LYS A 108 -16.60 24.44 -26.47
C LYS A 108 -17.42 25.71 -26.36
N ALA A 109 -18.69 25.58 -25.96
CA ALA A 109 -19.55 26.74 -25.74
C ALA A 109 -18.99 27.69 -24.67
N TYR A 110 -18.33 27.16 -23.64
CA TYR A 110 -17.65 27.93 -22.61
C TYR A 110 -16.41 28.65 -23.16
N SER A 111 -15.54 27.96 -23.91
CA SER A 111 -14.32 28.57 -24.50
C SER A 111 -14.62 29.69 -25.49
N ASP A 112 -15.72 29.57 -26.25
CA ASP A 112 -16.06 30.50 -27.31
C ASP A 112 -16.76 31.77 -26.77
N ASN A 113 -17.51 31.64 -25.67
CA ASN A 113 -18.38 32.71 -25.15
C ASN A 113 -17.90 33.35 -23.85
N VAL A 114 -17.04 32.68 -23.07
CA VAL A 114 -16.49 33.20 -21.82
C VAL A 114 -14.99 33.41 -22.00
N PRO A 115 -14.44 34.64 -21.78
CA PRO A 115 -15.08 35.84 -21.23
C PRO A 115 -15.66 36.83 -22.27
N SER A 116 -15.58 36.52 -23.57
CA SER A 116 -15.80 37.46 -24.67
C SER A 116 -17.22 38.01 -24.80
N ASN A 117 -18.25 37.16 -24.65
CA ASN A 117 -19.66 37.50 -24.84
C ASN A 117 -20.46 37.51 -23.53
N LEU A 118 -20.05 36.72 -22.53
CA LEU A 118 -20.76 36.54 -21.26
C LEU A 118 -19.80 36.35 -20.08
N THR A 119 -20.22 36.76 -18.89
CA THR A 119 -19.54 36.42 -17.63
C THR A 119 -19.89 34.99 -17.20
N GLU A 120 -19.00 34.32 -16.46
CA GLU A 120 -19.19 32.93 -16.00
C GLU A 120 -20.53 32.73 -15.27
N GLU A 121 -20.90 33.65 -14.36
CA GLU A 121 -22.17 33.57 -13.64
C GLU A 121 -23.40 33.65 -14.57
N SER A 122 -23.33 34.51 -15.59
CA SER A 122 -24.41 34.67 -16.56
C SER A 122 -24.52 33.48 -17.50
N PHE A 123 -23.37 32.89 -17.88
CA PHE A 123 -23.29 31.67 -18.68
C PHE A 123 -23.98 30.51 -17.97
N TRP A 124 -23.63 30.24 -16.71
CA TRP A 124 -24.22 29.11 -15.98
C TRP A 124 -25.72 29.31 -15.69
N LYS A 125 -26.16 30.53 -15.36
CA LYS A 125 -27.59 30.83 -15.18
C LYS A 125 -28.41 30.55 -16.44
N ARG A 126 -27.89 30.93 -17.62
CA ARG A 126 -28.53 30.64 -18.91
C ARG A 126 -28.46 29.16 -19.26
N TYR A 127 -27.32 28.52 -19.04
CA TYR A 127 -27.12 27.10 -19.29
C TYR A 127 -28.17 26.23 -18.58
N PHE A 128 -28.39 26.42 -17.27
CA PHE A 128 -29.39 25.64 -16.51
C PHE A 128 -30.84 25.90 -16.93
N GLN A 129 -31.11 27.02 -17.61
CA GLN A 129 -32.42 27.37 -18.15
C GLN A 129 -32.58 26.97 -19.62
N SER A 130 -31.51 26.56 -20.30
CA SER A 130 -31.49 26.30 -21.73
C SER A 130 -32.09 24.93 -22.09
N LYS A 131 -32.44 24.77 -23.38
CA LYS A 131 -32.83 23.46 -23.95
C LYS A 131 -31.69 22.45 -23.90
N LEU A 132 -30.46 22.92 -24.01
CA LEU A 132 -29.25 22.09 -24.01
C LEU A 132 -29.08 21.36 -22.66
N PHE A 133 -29.32 22.02 -21.53
CA PHE A 133 -29.32 21.34 -20.22
C PHE A 133 -30.44 20.29 -20.08
N ASN A 134 -31.65 20.60 -20.57
CA ASN A 134 -32.77 19.65 -20.52
C ASN A 134 -32.55 18.43 -21.42
N ALA A 135 -31.87 18.62 -22.55
CA ALA A 135 -31.42 17.54 -23.41
C ALA A 135 -30.35 16.69 -22.70
N HIS A 136 -29.46 17.28 -21.92
CA HIS A 136 -28.43 16.54 -21.18
C HIS A 136 -28.96 15.81 -19.92
N ARG A 137 -30.15 16.15 -19.43
CA ARG A 137 -30.71 15.56 -18.21
C ARG A 137 -31.00 14.06 -18.34
N ALA A 138 -30.66 13.30 -17.30
CA ALA A 138 -30.84 11.85 -17.22
C ALA A 138 -32.30 11.42 -16.89
N SER A 139 -33.32 12.02 -17.51
CA SER A 139 -34.72 11.73 -17.18
C SER A 139 -35.63 11.80 -18.40
N ILE A 140 -36.35 10.71 -18.68
CA ILE A 140 -37.35 10.66 -19.76
C ILE A 140 -38.48 11.68 -19.54
N ARG A 141 -38.77 12.06 -18.28
CA ARG A 141 -39.80 13.06 -17.96
C ARG A 141 -39.46 14.50 -18.39
N SER A 142 -38.22 14.80 -18.80
CA SER A 142 -37.85 16.16 -19.25
C SER A 142 -38.18 16.44 -20.72
N THR A 143 -38.44 15.42 -21.55
CA THR A 143 -38.91 15.63 -22.94
C THR A 143 -40.28 16.29 -22.97
N ALA A 144 -41.15 15.96 -22.01
CA ALA A 144 -42.45 16.62 -21.81
C ALA A 144 -42.32 18.11 -21.41
N ALA A 145 -41.18 18.54 -20.87
CA ALA A 145 -40.93 19.91 -20.47
C ALA A 145 -40.26 20.76 -21.57
N GLN A 146 -39.88 20.18 -22.72
CA GLN A 146 -39.24 20.91 -23.82
C GLN A 146 -40.08 22.10 -24.34
N HIS A 147 -41.40 22.07 -24.17
CA HIS A 147 -42.31 23.15 -24.55
C HIS A 147 -42.38 24.32 -23.54
N VAL A 148 -41.74 24.22 -22.38
CA VAL A 148 -41.76 25.25 -21.31
C VAL A 148 -40.43 26.00 -21.21
N VAL A 149 -39.42 25.56 -21.97
CA VAL A 149 -38.04 26.07 -21.90
C VAL A 149 -37.84 27.24 -22.87
N LYS A 150 -37.14 28.29 -22.42
CA LYS A 150 -36.85 29.47 -23.25
C LYS A 150 -35.80 29.14 -24.31
N ASP A 151 -36.02 29.64 -25.51
CA ASP A 151 -35.06 29.57 -26.62
C ASP A 151 -33.90 30.52 -26.33
N ASP A 152 -32.67 30.02 -26.45
CA ASP A 152 -31.45 30.78 -26.18
C ASP A 152 -30.55 30.73 -27.43
N PRO A 153 -30.35 31.83 -28.16
CA PRO A 153 -29.69 31.82 -29.47
C PRO A 153 -28.22 31.36 -29.42
N ILE A 154 -27.57 31.51 -28.26
CA ILE A 154 -26.18 31.08 -28.05
C ILE A 154 -26.10 29.56 -27.89
N PHE A 155 -26.95 28.96 -27.05
CA PHE A 155 -26.90 27.53 -26.74
C PHE A 155 -27.62 26.68 -27.78
N ASP A 156 -28.63 27.21 -28.45
CA ASP A 156 -29.37 26.52 -29.52
C ASP A 156 -28.47 26.24 -30.74
N THR A 157 -27.41 27.02 -30.95
CA THR A 157 -26.40 26.78 -31.99
C THR A 157 -25.65 25.45 -31.79
N TYR A 158 -25.50 25.03 -30.53
CA TYR A 158 -24.81 23.80 -30.16
C TYR A 158 -25.77 22.62 -29.91
N LEU A 159 -27.07 22.80 -30.19
CA LEU A 159 -28.07 21.76 -30.00
C LEU A 159 -28.03 20.75 -31.15
N GLU A 160 -27.50 19.56 -30.86
CA GLU A 160 -27.59 18.43 -31.78
C GLU A 160 -28.98 17.79 -31.74
N LYS A 161 -29.48 17.30 -32.88
CA LYS A 161 -30.73 16.53 -32.94
C LYS A 161 -30.62 15.30 -32.05
N GLU A 162 -31.68 14.94 -31.31
CA GLU A 162 -31.68 13.73 -30.49
C GLU A 162 -31.44 12.47 -31.34
N ASP A 163 -30.65 11.54 -30.81
CA ASP A 163 -30.33 10.28 -31.47
C ASP A 163 -31.41 9.24 -31.17
N ASP A 164 -32.60 9.42 -31.77
CA ASP A 164 -33.80 8.57 -31.63
C ASP A 164 -33.96 7.53 -32.75
N GLY A 165 -33.00 7.46 -33.68
CA GLY A 165 -33.02 6.49 -34.78
C GLY A 165 -32.94 5.06 -34.27
N LEU A 166 -33.36 4.07 -35.07
CA LEU A 166 -33.23 2.66 -34.68
C LEU A 166 -31.76 2.29 -34.44
N GLU A 167 -30.88 2.81 -35.31
CA GLU A 167 -29.44 2.66 -35.21
C GLU A 167 -28.80 3.86 -34.50
N PRO A 168 -27.75 3.65 -33.70
CA PRO A 168 -26.95 4.73 -33.12
C PRO A 168 -26.21 5.50 -34.21
N ARG A 169 -26.19 6.84 -34.11
CA ARG A 169 -25.35 7.68 -35.01
C ARG A 169 -23.87 7.35 -34.91
N ARG A 170 -23.42 7.02 -33.71
CA ARG A 170 -22.05 6.59 -33.44
C ARG A 170 -22.04 5.08 -33.30
N GLN A 171 -21.73 4.39 -34.39
CA GLN A 171 -21.51 2.95 -34.34
C GLN A 171 -20.31 2.64 -33.44
N ARG A 172 -20.45 1.61 -32.62
CA ARG A 172 -19.37 1.13 -31.75
C ARG A 172 -18.44 0.25 -32.55
N ASN A 173 -17.14 0.47 -32.42
CA ASN A 173 -16.11 -0.31 -33.11
C ASN A 173 -15.87 -1.70 -32.47
N GLN A 174 -16.73 -2.13 -31.54
CA GLN A 174 -16.59 -3.41 -30.83
C GLN A 174 -17.53 -4.42 -31.46
N SER A 175 -16.98 -5.55 -31.93
CA SER A 175 -17.76 -6.72 -32.31
C SER A 175 -18.37 -7.34 -31.06
N VAL A 176 -19.67 -7.63 -31.10
CA VAL A 176 -20.33 -8.42 -30.06
C VAL A 176 -19.77 -9.85 -30.12
N ASP A 177 -19.58 -10.47 -28.97
CA ASP A 177 -19.15 -11.87 -28.89
C ASP A 177 -20.24 -12.79 -29.47
N ILE A 178 -19.85 -13.83 -30.20
CA ILE A 178 -20.76 -14.74 -30.92
C ILE A 178 -21.74 -15.41 -29.93
N PHE A 179 -21.28 -15.72 -28.71
CA PHE A 179 -22.13 -16.32 -27.67
C PHE A 179 -23.14 -15.36 -27.05
N VAL A 180 -22.97 -14.06 -27.23
CA VAL A 180 -23.87 -13.01 -26.73
C VAL A 180 -24.79 -12.49 -27.83
N ASP A 181 -24.40 -12.66 -29.10
CA ASP A 181 -25.14 -12.16 -30.24
C ASP A 181 -26.45 -12.94 -30.48
N LEU A 182 -27.53 -12.42 -29.91
CA LEU A 182 -28.88 -12.95 -30.10
C LEU A 182 -29.41 -12.77 -31.53
N ALA A 183 -28.80 -11.89 -32.33
CA ALA A 183 -29.22 -11.71 -33.72
C ALA A 183 -28.72 -12.86 -34.60
N ALA A 184 -27.64 -13.54 -34.22
CA ALA A 184 -27.07 -14.66 -34.98
C ALA A 184 -28.04 -15.85 -35.13
N THR A 185 -28.92 -16.09 -34.16
CA THR A 185 -29.93 -17.18 -34.19
C THR A 185 -31.31 -16.72 -34.68
N SER A 186 -31.43 -15.46 -35.11
CA SER A 186 -32.72 -14.90 -35.51
C SER A 186 -33.31 -15.50 -36.79
N GLU A 187 -32.45 -16.04 -37.66
CA GLU A 187 -32.85 -16.72 -38.90
C GLU A 187 -33.27 -18.19 -38.67
N ASP A 188 -32.86 -18.81 -37.55
CA ASP A 188 -33.17 -20.22 -37.24
C ASP A 188 -34.60 -20.42 -36.73
N HIS A 189 -35.31 -19.34 -36.39
CA HIS A 189 -36.66 -19.41 -35.86
C HIS A 189 -37.69 -19.25 -36.98
N GLU A 190 -38.43 -20.31 -37.28
CA GLU A 190 -39.57 -20.28 -38.20
C GLU A 190 -40.62 -19.25 -37.74
N PRO A 191 -41.11 -18.37 -38.64
CA PRO A 191 -42.04 -17.31 -38.28
C PRO A 191 -43.35 -17.91 -37.76
N THR A 192 -43.57 -17.85 -36.44
CA THR A 192 -44.72 -18.48 -35.76
C THR A 192 -46.04 -17.68 -35.93
N GLY A 193 -46.13 -16.80 -36.93
CA GLY A 193 -47.34 -16.01 -37.24
C GLY A 193 -47.70 -14.90 -36.23
N ASN A 194 -47.05 -14.84 -35.08
CA ASN A 194 -47.29 -13.82 -34.05
C ASN A 194 -46.21 -12.73 -34.08
N GLU A 195 -46.61 -11.47 -33.89
CA GLU A 195 -45.66 -10.38 -33.66
C GLU A 195 -44.93 -10.60 -32.32
N LYS A 196 -43.66 -10.19 -32.24
CA LYS A 196 -42.88 -10.23 -31.00
C LYS A 196 -43.56 -9.33 -29.95
N ASP A 197 -43.55 -9.77 -28.70
CA ASP A 197 -44.07 -8.99 -27.56
C ASP A 197 -43.45 -7.58 -27.52
N ILE A 198 -44.16 -6.63 -26.92
CA ILE A 198 -43.75 -5.22 -26.79
C ILE A 198 -42.34 -5.11 -26.16
N THR A 199 -42.00 -6.02 -25.25
CA THR A 199 -40.68 -6.09 -24.61
C THR A 199 -39.57 -6.61 -25.53
N MET A 200 -39.94 -7.33 -26.60
CA MET A 200 -39.05 -8.01 -27.55
C MET A 200 -38.91 -7.25 -28.88
N GLN A 201 -39.48 -6.04 -28.98
CA GLN A 201 -39.37 -5.16 -30.15
C GLN A 201 -38.28 -4.09 -29.93
N PRO A 202 -37.20 -4.09 -30.72
CA PRO A 202 -36.14 -3.10 -30.58
C PRO A 202 -36.65 -1.69 -30.94
N GLY A 203 -36.35 -0.71 -30.10
CA GLY A 203 -36.62 0.71 -30.41
C GLY A 203 -38.08 1.14 -30.36
N ARG A 204 -38.99 0.34 -29.79
CA ARG A 204 -40.41 0.72 -29.64
C ARG A 204 -40.59 2.02 -28.84
N GLN A 205 -39.85 2.17 -27.74
CA GLN A 205 -39.80 3.40 -26.95
C GLN A 205 -38.68 4.33 -27.45
N ARG A 206 -38.93 5.05 -28.55
CA ARG A 206 -37.91 5.89 -29.20
C ARG A 206 -37.32 6.94 -28.27
N GLY A 207 -38.14 7.63 -27.46
CA GLY A 207 -37.66 8.64 -26.50
C GLY A 207 -36.77 8.12 -25.37
N ALA A 208 -36.64 6.80 -25.19
CA ALA A 208 -35.69 6.21 -24.25
C ALA A 208 -34.31 5.94 -24.89
N LEU A 209 -34.22 5.87 -26.23
CA LEU A 209 -33.00 5.53 -26.95
C LEU A 209 -31.86 6.54 -26.71
N PRO A 210 -32.07 7.86 -26.73
CA PRO A 210 -31.00 8.82 -26.45
C PRO A 210 -30.46 8.68 -25.03
N LEU A 211 -31.34 8.37 -24.06
CA LEU A 211 -30.94 8.18 -22.68
C LEU A 211 -30.08 6.92 -22.52
N ILE A 212 -30.51 5.79 -23.11
CA ILE A 212 -29.73 4.55 -23.11
C ILE A 212 -28.36 4.79 -23.76
N ARG A 213 -28.31 5.50 -24.90
CA ARG A 213 -27.07 5.83 -25.61
C ARG A 213 -26.12 6.68 -24.77
N LYS A 214 -26.64 7.66 -24.04
CA LYS A 214 -25.85 8.48 -23.09
C LYS A 214 -25.27 7.65 -21.96
N PHE A 215 -26.08 6.79 -21.31
CA PHE A 215 -25.57 5.88 -20.28
C PHE A 215 -24.46 4.97 -20.80
N ASN A 216 -24.65 4.48 -22.02
CA ASN A 216 -23.70 3.65 -22.74
C ASN A 216 -22.38 4.38 -23.04
N GLU A 217 -22.44 5.63 -23.48
CA GLU A 217 -21.26 6.46 -23.74
C GLU A 217 -20.55 6.85 -22.44
N HIS A 218 -21.30 7.23 -21.40
CA HIS A 218 -20.76 7.53 -20.08
C HIS A 218 -20.01 6.32 -19.49
N SER A 219 -20.63 5.13 -19.53
CA SER A 219 -20.03 3.89 -19.04
C SER A 219 -18.75 3.55 -19.81
N GLU A 220 -18.77 3.74 -21.14
CA GLU A 220 -17.58 3.55 -21.97
C GLU A 220 -16.47 4.53 -21.58
N ARG A 221 -16.77 5.82 -21.40
CA ARG A 221 -15.76 6.81 -20.97
C ARG A 221 -15.20 6.50 -19.59
N LEU A 222 -16.02 6.05 -18.64
CA LEU A 222 -15.59 5.65 -17.31
C LEU A 222 -14.65 4.44 -17.37
N LEU A 223 -15.01 3.41 -18.13
CA LEU A 223 -14.14 2.25 -18.37
C LEU A 223 -12.84 2.66 -19.07
N ASN A 224 -12.92 3.55 -20.07
CA ASN A 224 -11.76 4.08 -20.77
C ASN A 224 -10.84 4.87 -19.84
N SER A 225 -11.40 5.57 -18.86
CA SER A 225 -10.63 6.30 -17.84
C SER A 225 -9.95 5.36 -16.86
N ALA A 226 -10.59 4.27 -16.45
CA ALA A 226 -10.04 3.29 -15.52
C ALA A 226 -8.96 2.40 -16.17
N LEU A 227 -9.23 1.94 -17.40
CA LEU A 227 -8.33 1.06 -18.16
C LEU A 227 -7.25 1.82 -18.94
N GLY A 228 -7.30 3.16 -18.93
CA GLY A 228 -6.45 4.03 -19.75
C GLY A 228 -6.79 3.99 -21.24
N ALA A 229 -6.15 4.86 -22.02
CA ALA A 229 -6.22 4.90 -23.49
C ALA A 229 -5.44 3.75 -24.14
N MET A 230 -5.53 2.55 -23.59
CA MET A 230 -5.07 1.34 -24.24
C MET A 230 -5.95 1.09 -25.47
N PRO A 231 -5.38 0.83 -26.66
CA PRO A 231 -6.19 0.45 -27.82
C PRO A 231 -7.05 -0.76 -27.47
N ALA A 232 -8.25 -0.87 -28.05
CA ALA A 232 -9.18 -1.97 -27.78
C ALA A 232 -8.48 -3.35 -27.87
N SER A 233 -7.51 -3.51 -28.78
CA SER A 233 -6.66 -4.70 -28.93
C SER A 233 -5.76 -5.06 -27.73
N LYS A 234 -5.48 -4.11 -26.83
CA LYS A 234 -4.78 -4.36 -25.55
C LYS A 234 -5.70 -4.34 -24.33
N ARG A 235 -6.96 -3.93 -24.46
CA ARG A 235 -8.00 -4.14 -23.44
C ARG A 235 -8.52 -5.56 -23.52
N GLN A 236 -8.66 -6.04 -24.74
CA GLN A 236 -8.81 -7.45 -25.10
C GLN A 236 -7.40 -8.06 -25.28
N ARG A 237 -6.54 -7.97 -24.25
CA ARG A 237 -5.26 -8.70 -24.27
C ARG A 237 -5.50 -10.15 -23.87
N LEU A 238 -6.32 -10.81 -24.66
CA LEU A 238 -6.40 -12.24 -24.92
C LEU A 238 -6.91 -12.33 -26.36
N GLU A 239 -5.95 -12.31 -27.29
CA GLU A 239 -6.01 -12.97 -28.60
C GLU A 239 -7.36 -12.91 -29.36
N VAL A 240 -7.47 -12.00 -30.33
CA VAL A 240 -8.47 -12.06 -31.43
C VAL A 240 -8.11 -13.20 -32.42
N CYS A 241 -7.63 -14.31 -31.89
CA CYS A 241 -7.41 -15.56 -32.60
C CYS A 241 -8.53 -16.50 -32.15
N SER A 242 -8.87 -17.49 -32.97
CA SER A 242 -9.84 -18.56 -32.68
C SER A 242 -9.72 -19.23 -31.29
N SER A 243 -8.64 -18.94 -30.55
CA SER A 243 -8.34 -19.37 -29.20
C SER A 243 -9.27 -18.86 -28.09
N PHE A 244 -9.94 -17.69 -28.22
CA PHE A 244 -10.84 -17.22 -27.13
C PHE A 244 -12.10 -18.10 -27.03
N THR A 245 -12.65 -18.52 -28.17
CA THR A 245 -13.75 -19.49 -28.22
C THR A 245 -13.37 -20.79 -27.52
N PHE A 246 -12.14 -21.29 -27.74
CA PHE A 246 -11.65 -22.50 -27.07
C PHE A 246 -11.44 -22.31 -25.57
N LEU A 247 -10.91 -21.16 -25.12
CA LEU A 247 -10.77 -20.86 -23.68
C LEU A 247 -12.12 -20.76 -22.96
N GLN A 248 -13.17 -20.32 -23.65
CA GLN A 248 -14.52 -20.21 -23.10
C GLN A 248 -15.25 -21.57 -23.04
N ILE A 249 -14.79 -22.55 -23.84
CA ILE A 249 -15.26 -23.95 -23.83
C ILE A 249 -14.45 -24.79 -22.83
N GLU A 250 -13.24 -24.37 -22.51
CA GLU A 250 -12.36 -25.06 -21.56
C GLU A 250 -12.93 -24.97 -20.14
N LEU A 251 -13.26 -26.12 -19.56
CA LEU A 251 -13.74 -26.22 -18.19
C LEU A 251 -12.57 -26.56 -17.26
N GLU A 252 -12.46 -25.83 -16.15
CA GLU A 252 -11.35 -25.97 -15.19
C GLU A 252 -11.28 -27.37 -14.56
N ASP A 253 -12.43 -28.05 -14.44
CA ASP A 253 -12.55 -29.40 -13.89
C ASP A 253 -12.09 -30.52 -14.85
N LEU A 254 -12.02 -30.22 -16.15
CA LEU A 254 -11.52 -31.13 -17.19
C LEU A 254 -10.02 -30.94 -17.47
N GLN A 255 -9.38 -29.94 -16.87
CA GLN A 255 -7.93 -29.77 -16.95
C GLN A 255 -7.25 -30.83 -16.07
N ASP A 256 -6.21 -31.47 -16.60
CA ASP A 256 -5.30 -32.26 -15.76
C ASP A 256 -4.81 -31.37 -14.61
N PRO A 257 -4.73 -31.88 -13.37
CA PRO A 257 -4.18 -31.10 -12.27
C PRO A 257 -2.80 -30.62 -12.70
N LYS A 258 -2.62 -29.30 -12.75
CA LYS A 258 -1.31 -28.69 -12.93
C LYS A 258 -0.51 -29.03 -11.69
N GLU A 259 0.11 -30.20 -11.68
CA GLU A 259 1.21 -30.48 -10.78
C GLU A 259 2.32 -29.54 -11.24
N ASP A 260 2.36 -28.35 -10.64
CA ASP A 260 3.60 -27.60 -10.53
C ASP A 260 4.55 -28.56 -9.84
N ALA A 261 5.31 -29.31 -10.65
CA ALA A 261 6.34 -30.21 -10.19
C ALA A 261 7.37 -29.30 -9.50
N GLY A 262 7.14 -29.06 -8.21
CA GLY A 262 7.99 -28.23 -7.38
C GLY A 262 9.41 -28.75 -7.51
N ILE A 263 10.39 -27.87 -7.32
CA ILE A 263 11.79 -28.27 -7.41
C ILE A 263 12.05 -29.30 -6.30
N ALA A 264 12.19 -30.57 -6.67
CA ALA A 264 12.49 -31.65 -5.74
C ALA A 264 13.87 -31.42 -5.14
N LEU A 265 13.91 -30.99 -3.87
CA LEU A 265 15.16 -30.77 -3.15
C LEU A 265 15.61 -32.10 -2.50
N GLU A 266 16.49 -32.81 -3.19
CA GLU A 266 17.13 -34.00 -2.64
C GLU A 266 18.27 -33.58 -1.69
N MET A 267 18.08 -33.79 -0.38
CA MET A 267 19.10 -33.48 0.62
C MET A 267 20.21 -34.52 0.56
N GLN A 268 21.41 -34.14 0.08
CA GLN A 268 22.55 -35.04 -0.03
C GLN A 268 23.01 -35.60 1.34
N ASP A 269 23.03 -34.77 2.39
CA ASP A 269 23.47 -35.15 3.74
C ASP A 269 22.39 -34.83 4.80
N SER A 270 21.35 -35.67 4.90
CA SER A 270 20.32 -35.50 5.95
C SER A 270 20.88 -35.66 7.37
N GLN A 271 21.89 -36.51 7.55
CA GLN A 271 22.51 -36.78 8.85
C GLN A 271 23.16 -35.52 9.45
N ARG A 272 23.91 -34.74 8.66
CA ARG A 272 24.53 -33.48 9.12
C ARG A 272 23.51 -32.42 9.52
N TYR A 273 22.35 -32.38 8.87
CA TYR A 273 21.27 -31.47 9.25
C TYR A 273 20.75 -31.77 10.66
N PHE A 274 20.61 -33.05 11.01
CA PHE A 274 20.18 -33.47 12.34
C PHE A 274 21.29 -33.31 13.40
N GLU A 275 22.55 -33.60 13.05
CA GLU A 275 23.72 -33.43 13.93
C GLU A 275 24.03 -31.95 14.26
N GLY A 276 23.90 -31.05 13.29
CA GLY A 276 24.15 -29.62 13.51
C GLY A 276 23.19 -28.97 14.50
N ARG A 277 21.97 -29.52 14.63
CA ARG A 277 20.96 -29.03 15.57
C ARG A 277 21.19 -29.56 16.98
N THR A 278 21.66 -30.80 17.14
CA THR A 278 21.98 -31.39 18.45
C THR A 278 23.27 -30.83 19.05
N ALA A 279 24.25 -30.44 18.22
CA ALA A 279 25.50 -29.82 18.68
C ALA A 279 25.32 -28.46 19.38
N THR A 280 24.20 -27.77 19.17
CA THR A 280 23.91 -26.49 19.86
C THR A 280 23.31 -26.66 21.25
N LEU A 281 22.86 -27.87 21.61
CA LEU A 281 22.12 -28.11 22.84
C LEU A 281 22.91 -28.79 23.95
N ASP A 282 24.03 -29.47 23.67
CA ASP A 282 24.80 -30.13 24.73
C ASP A 282 26.31 -30.11 24.50
N GLY A 283 27.04 -29.82 25.59
CA GLY A 283 28.47 -30.06 25.68
C GLY A 283 28.80 -31.55 25.72
N ASP A 284 29.91 -31.90 25.09
CA ASP A 284 30.79 -33.05 25.34
C ASP A 284 30.25 -34.50 25.36
N ASP A 285 28.95 -34.79 25.20
CA ASP A 285 28.44 -36.17 25.30
C ASP A 285 27.75 -36.72 24.04
N ALA A 286 27.84 -36.03 22.90
CA ALA A 286 27.12 -36.40 21.67
C ALA A 286 27.96 -37.25 20.68
N THR A 287 28.63 -38.31 21.14
CA THR A 287 29.01 -39.46 20.28
C THR A 287 29.26 -40.72 21.11
N LYS A 288 28.25 -41.23 21.81
CA LYS A 288 28.21 -42.66 22.13
C LYS A 288 27.19 -43.26 21.20
N VAL A 289 27.63 -44.17 20.34
CA VAL A 289 26.74 -45.09 19.63
C VAL A 289 25.95 -45.80 20.72
N LEU A 290 24.73 -45.32 20.99
CA LEU A 290 23.86 -45.91 22.00
C LEU A 290 23.47 -47.28 21.47
N ASP A 291 23.95 -48.32 22.12
CA ASP A 291 23.59 -49.69 21.81
C ASP A 291 22.10 -49.88 22.15
N MET A 292 21.23 -49.66 21.16
CA MET A 292 19.78 -49.77 21.27
C MET A 292 19.34 -51.03 22.03
N PRO A 293 19.90 -52.24 21.80
CA PRO A 293 19.55 -53.43 22.58
C PRO A 293 20.02 -53.39 24.05
N ALA A 294 21.03 -52.61 24.40
CA ALA A 294 21.42 -52.38 25.79
C ALA A 294 20.43 -51.42 26.48
N VAL A 295 20.05 -50.32 25.81
CA VAL A 295 19.02 -49.38 26.29
C VAL A 295 17.67 -50.08 26.43
N PHE A 296 17.28 -50.96 25.49
CA PHE A 296 16.07 -51.77 25.61
C PHE A 296 16.11 -52.76 26.78
N ARG A 297 17.27 -53.33 27.08
CA ARG A 297 17.43 -54.21 28.24
C ARG A 297 17.35 -53.44 29.56
N GLU A 298 17.99 -52.28 29.63
CA GLU A 298 17.99 -51.42 30.80
C GLU A 298 16.61 -50.81 31.06
N THR A 299 15.94 -50.30 30.02
CA THR A 299 14.56 -49.82 30.13
C THR A 299 13.61 -50.93 30.53
N ARG A 300 13.74 -52.15 29.98
CA ARG A 300 12.94 -53.30 30.41
C ARG A 300 13.19 -53.66 31.87
N ALA A 301 14.44 -53.62 32.33
CA ALA A 301 14.78 -53.86 33.74
C ALA A 301 14.22 -52.75 34.66
N ASN A 302 14.28 -51.49 34.25
CA ASN A 302 13.75 -50.35 35.01
C ASN A 302 12.22 -50.33 35.07
N VAL A 303 11.55 -50.85 34.03
CA VAL A 303 10.08 -51.01 34.00
C VAL A 303 9.65 -52.23 34.82
N GLN A 304 10.49 -53.25 34.97
CA GLN A 304 10.18 -54.38 35.86
C GLN A 304 10.18 -53.90 37.33
N GLY A 305 9.02 -54.01 37.99
CA GLY A 305 8.85 -53.56 39.38
C GLY A 305 8.41 -52.10 39.54
N TRP A 306 8.01 -51.43 38.44
CA TRP A 306 7.48 -50.06 38.49
C TRP A 306 6.34 -49.87 39.50
N GLU A 307 5.45 -50.87 39.64
CA GLU A 307 4.33 -50.84 40.60
C GLU A 307 4.82 -50.67 42.04
N GLN A 308 5.89 -51.36 42.43
CA GLN A 308 6.44 -51.28 43.78
C GLN A 308 7.15 -49.94 44.02
N ASN A 309 7.87 -49.44 43.03
CA ASN A 309 8.54 -48.14 43.10
C ASN A 309 7.53 -46.98 43.15
N LEU A 310 6.40 -47.10 42.47
CA LEU A 310 5.33 -46.11 42.48
C LEU A 310 4.57 -46.12 43.81
N LEU A 311 4.35 -47.29 44.40
CA LEU A 311 3.82 -47.42 45.76
C LEU A 311 4.77 -46.84 46.83
N GLN A 312 6.08 -46.86 46.58
CA GLN A 312 7.10 -46.26 47.46
C GLN A 312 7.34 -44.77 47.19
N LEU A 313 6.79 -44.22 46.12
CA LEU A 313 6.97 -42.81 45.74
C LEU A 313 6.24 -41.90 46.74
N LYS A 314 6.98 -41.43 47.74
CA LYS A 314 6.54 -40.35 48.62
C LYS A 314 7.06 -39.04 48.06
N GLN A 315 6.18 -38.19 47.54
CA GLN A 315 6.56 -36.83 47.17
C GLN A 315 7.05 -36.10 48.43
N GLU A 316 8.32 -35.71 48.43
CA GLU A 316 8.88 -34.97 49.55
C GLU A 316 8.23 -33.59 49.62
N ARG A 317 7.57 -33.30 50.74
CA ARG A 317 6.89 -32.02 50.97
C ARG A 317 7.81 -30.82 50.73
N LYS A 318 9.09 -30.91 51.09
CA LYS A 318 10.08 -29.83 50.87
C LYS A 318 10.33 -29.54 49.39
N ALA A 319 10.44 -30.57 48.56
CA ALA A 319 10.64 -30.41 47.12
C ALA A 319 9.38 -29.85 46.45
N GLY A 320 8.19 -30.30 46.88
CA GLY A 320 6.90 -29.75 46.43
C GLY A 320 6.73 -28.28 46.82
N ASP A 321 7.00 -27.95 48.08
CA ASP A 321 6.94 -26.57 48.59
C ASP A 321 7.95 -25.66 47.88
N ALA A 322 9.16 -26.14 47.59
CA ALA A 322 10.17 -25.41 46.83
C ALA A 322 9.76 -25.16 45.37
N ALA A 323 9.16 -26.16 44.71
CA ALA A 323 8.63 -26.00 43.36
C ALA A 323 7.49 -24.98 43.33
N LEU A 324 6.57 -25.05 44.28
CA LEU A 324 5.46 -24.10 44.41
C LEU A 324 5.98 -22.69 44.72
N PHE A 325 6.99 -22.54 45.58
CA PHE A 325 7.63 -21.27 45.87
C PHE A 325 8.30 -20.67 44.62
N SER A 326 9.01 -21.48 43.84
CA SER A 326 9.62 -21.03 42.57
C SER A 326 8.56 -20.58 41.55
N MET A 327 7.47 -21.33 41.41
CA MET A 327 6.36 -20.97 40.52
C MET A 327 5.67 -19.67 40.95
N THR A 328 5.37 -19.54 42.24
CA THR A 328 4.72 -18.33 42.79
C THR A 328 5.63 -17.11 42.76
N GLN A 329 6.94 -17.27 42.97
CA GLN A 329 7.92 -16.20 42.80
C GLN A 329 8.02 -15.72 41.34
N ASN A 330 7.95 -16.63 40.37
CA ASN A 330 7.96 -16.27 38.95
C ASN A 330 6.69 -15.49 38.57
N VAL A 331 5.51 -15.97 38.99
CA VAL A 331 4.22 -15.33 38.71
C VAL A 331 4.15 -13.93 39.36
N SER A 332 4.57 -13.81 40.62
CA SER A 332 4.60 -12.53 41.33
C SER A 332 5.58 -11.53 40.69
N ALA A 333 6.75 -11.99 40.23
CA ALA A 333 7.70 -11.15 39.50
C ALA A 333 7.11 -10.61 38.18
N ARG A 334 6.38 -11.44 37.42
CA ARG A 334 5.72 -11.01 36.17
C ARG A 334 4.61 -9.98 36.42
N LEU A 335 3.77 -10.23 37.43
CA LEU A 335 2.67 -9.33 37.79
C LEU A 335 3.20 -7.99 38.32
N ALA A 336 4.29 -8.00 39.09
CA ALA A 336 4.97 -6.79 39.54
C ALA A 336 5.56 -5.96 38.39
N VAL A 337 5.99 -6.57 37.28
CA VAL A 337 6.47 -5.84 36.10
C VAL A 337 5.30 -5.20 35.33
N GLN A 338 4.19 -5.92 35.13
CA GLN A 338 3.02 -5.40 34.41
C GLN A 338 2.30 -4.27 35.15
N THR A 339 2.31 -4.27 36.48
CA THR A 339 1.60 -3.28 37.30
C THR A 339 2.38 -1.98 37.53
N ARG A 340 3.69 -1.95 37.18
CA ARG A 340 4.51 -0.74 37.31
C ARG A 340 4.16 0.27 36.22
N LYS A 341 3.78 1.49 36.62
CA LYS A 341 3.60 2.62 35.71
C LYS A 341 4.96 3.18 35.29
N ASN A 342 5.02 3.75 34.08
CA ASN A 342 6.22 4.38 33.56
C ASN A 342 6.29 5.83 34.08
N ASP A 343 7.09 6.06 35.12
CA ASP A 343 7.20 7.38 35.78
C ASP A 343 8.28 8.27 35.14
N ILE A 344 8.54 8.11 33.84
CA ILE A 344 9.56 8.88 33.12
C ILE A 344 8.87 10.12 32.53
N PRO A 345 9.35 11.34 32.81
CA PRO A 345 8.80 12.56 32.22
C PRO A 345 8.86 12.54 30.69
N ASP A 346 7.81 13.01 30.03
CA ASP A 346 7.68 12.99 28.56
C ASP A 346 8.86 13.65 27.83
N GLY A 347 9.44 14.71 28.40
CA GLY A 347 10.62 15.39 27.85
C GLY A 347 11.86 14.49 27.84
N LEU A 348 12.12 13.80 28.94
CA LEU A 348 13.23 12.84 29.06
C LEU A 348 13.00 11.61 28.17
N PHE A 349 11.75 11.12 28.12
CA PHE A 349 11.38 9.99 27.28
C PHE A 349 11.60 10.29 25.78
N ARG A 350 11.25 11.49 25.32
CA ARG A 350 11.57 11.94 23.95
C ARG A 350 13.07 11.97 23.69
N GLN A 351 13.87 12.52 24.61
CA GLN A 351 15.33 12.54 24.46
C GLN A 351 15.93 11.12 24.42
N MET A 352 15.43 10.20 25.25
CA MET A 352 15.83 8.78 25.22
C MET A 352 15.48 8.13 23.88
N THR A 353 14.28 8.41 23.37
CA THR A 353 13.82 7.89 22.07
C THR A 353 14.69 8.43 20.94
N THR A 354 14.98 9.73 20.92
CA THR A 354 15.91 10.33 19.94
C THR A 354 17.31 9.72 20.02
N CYS A 355 17.83 9.49 21.22
CA CYS A 355 19.13 8.82 21.38
C CYS A 355 19.12 7.39 20.85
N GLN A 356 18.05 6.64 21.13
CA GLN A 356 17.87 5.27 20.65
C GLN A 356 17.73 5.23 19.12
N THR A 357 16.90 6.08 18.52
CA THR A 357 16.70 6.11 17.06
C THR A 357 17.95 6.54 16.33
N ALA A 358 18.68 7.53 16.85
CA ALA A 358 19.99 7.93 16.32
C ALA A 358 21.02 6.79 16.40
N ALA A 359 21.12 6.12 17.56
CA ALA A 359 22.04 4.99 17.74
C ALA A 359 21.71 3.82 16.80
N ASN A 360 20.43 3.48 16.64
CA ASN A 360 19.98 2.46 15.71
C ASN A 360 20.27 2.82 14.26
N GLU A 361 20.15 4.10 13.88
CA GLU A 361 20.51 4.53 12.54
C GLU A 361 22.03 4.40 12.30
N PHE A 362 22.88 4.81 13.25
CA PHE A 362 24.32 4.60 13.11
C PHE A 362 24.69 3.12 13.03
N LEU A 363 24.04 2.26 13.81
CA LEU A 363 24.24 0.81 13.76
C LEU A 363 23.79 0.24 12.41
N ARG A 364 22.63 0.66 11.89
CA ARG A 364 22.13 0.26 10.57
C ARG A 364 23.12 0.67 9.46
N GLN A 365 23.61 1.90 9.48
CA GLN A 365 24.59 2.40 8.51
C GLN A 365 25.95 1.70 8.65
N PHE A 366 26.35 1.36 9.86
CA PHE A 366 27.56 0.58 10.12
C PHE A 366 27.44 -0.83 9.54
N TRP A 367 26.37 -1.57 9.86
CA TRP A 367 26.20 -2.95 9.40
C TRP A 367 25.97 -3.05 7.88
N SER A 368 25.23 -2.11 7.30
CA SER A 368 25.05 -2.03 5.83
C SER A 368 26.34 -1.68 5.08
N ALA A 369 27.25 -0.93 5.68
CA ALA A 369 28.57 -0.69 5.10
C ALA A 369 29.51 -1.90 5.23
N MET A 370 29.36 -2.68 6.31
CA MET A 370 30.25 -3.81 6.62
C MET A 370 29.89 -5.09 5.88
N TYR A 371 28.60 -5.34 5.63
CA TYR A 371 28.14 -6.49 4.86
C TYR A 371 27.83 -6.10 3.41
N PRO A 372 28.06 -6.98 2.42
CA PRO A 372 27.66 -6.71 1.05
C PRO A 372 26.13 -6.56 0.96
N PRO A 373 25.62 -5.67 0.08
CA PRO A 373 24.19 -5.58 -0.16
C PRO A 373 23.69 -6.94 -0.67
N PRO A 374 22.46 -7.33 -0.30
CA PRO A 374 21.82 -8.50 -0.91
C PRO A 374 21.82 -8.32 -2.43
N MET A 375 22.12 -9.40 -3.15
CA MET A 375 22.38 -9.38 -4.60
C MET A 375 21.25 -8.77 -5.44
N ASP A 376 20.03 -8.70 -4.90
CA ASP A 376 18.82 -8.23 -5.58
C ASP A 376 18.71 -6.70 -5.69
N VAL A 377 19.52 -5.94 -4.94
CA VAL A 377 19.47 -4.47 -4.96
C VAL A 377 20.74 -3.90 -5.61
N GLN A 378 20.94 -4.23 -6.88
CA GLN A 378 21.88 -3.50 -7.73
C GLN A 378 21.31 -2.11 -8.05
N SER A 379 21.39 -1.20 -7.08
CA SER A 379 21.28 0.22 -7.39
C SER A 379 22.51 0.66 -8.18
N VAL A 380 22.34 1.60 -9.11
CA VAL A 380 23.35 2.04 -10.09
C VAL A 380 24.58 2.70 -9.41
N ASN A 381 24.52 2.99 -8.11
CA ASN A 381 25.58 3.64 -7.33
C ASN A 381 26.02 2.77 -6.14
N THR A 382 26.48 1.54 -6.39
CA THR A 382 27.07 0.76 -5.29
C THR A 382 28.39 1.39 -4.87
N ALA A 383 28.43 1.93 -3.64
CA ALA A 383 29.65 2.51 -3.08
C ALA A 383 30.80 1.51 -3.14
N THR A 384 31.99 1.97 -3.53
CA THR A 384 33.19 1.12 -3.62
C THR A 384 33.53 0.51 -2.26
N PRO A 385 34.17 -0.68 -2.19
CA PRO A 385 34.56 -1.29 -0.91
C PRO A 385 35.38 -0.35 -0.02
N ALA A 386 36.24 0.48 -0.62
CA ALA A 386 37.01 1.50 0.09
C ALA A 386 36.12 2.61 0.68
N GLN A 387 35.15 3.13 -0.08
CA GLN A 387 34.17 4.11 0.43
C GLN A 387 33.34 3.53 1.58
N ARG A 388 32.94 2.25 1.48
CA ARG A 388 32.22 1.57 2.58
C ARG A 388 33.07 1.41 3.83
N ALA A 389 34.35 1.05 3.69
CA ALA A 389 35.26 1.00 4.84
C ALA A 389 35.41 2.38 5.51
N THR A 390 35.50 3.46 4.73
CA THR A 390 35.55 4.82 5.30
C THR A 390 34.23 5.22 5.97
N LYS A 391 33.08 4.82 5.43
CA LYS A 391 31.76 5.03 6.03
C LYS A 391 31.64 4.26 7.34
N ALA A 392 32.04 2.99 7.37
CA ALA A 392 32.04 2.17 8.58
C ALA A 392 32.92 2.77 9.69
N ALA A 393 34.12 3.28 9.34
CA ALA A 393 35.02 3.95 10.28
C ALA A 393 34.45 5.27 10.83
N LYS A 394 33.70 6.04 10.02
CA LYS A 394 33.00 7.23 10.50
C LYS A 394 31.84 6.86 11.44
N MET A 395 31.03 5.88 11.04
CA MET A 395 29.85 5.46 11.81
C MET A 395 30.23 4.85 13.15
N ILE A 396 31.31 4.06 13.23
CA ILE A 396 31.76 3.52 14.51
C ILE A 396 32.23 4.62 15.47
N GLY A 397 32.77 5.73 14.95
CA GLY A 397 33.09 6.93 15.74
C GLY A 397 31.86 7.59 16.35
N TYR A 398 30.73 7.64 15.63
CA TYR A 398 29.46 8.12 16.16
C TYR A 398 28.83 7.14 17.15
N VAL A 399 28.93 5.83 16.87
CA VAL A 399 28.48 4.76 17.77
C VAL A 399 29.22 4.81 19.11
N ALA A 400 30.53 5.09 19.13
CA ALA A 400 31.28 5.25 20.37
C ALA A 400 30.78 6.43 21.23
N LYS A 401 30.40 7.54 20.60
CA LYS A 401 29.84 8.74 21.27
C LYS A 401 28.45 8.51 21.87
N THR A 402 27.75 7.44 21.48
CA THR A 402 26.43 7.13 22.07
C THR A 402 26.53 6.85 23.57
N ARG A 403 27.62 6.25 24.05
CA ARG A 403 27.84 5.99 25.49
C ARG A 403 27.87 7.29 26.30
N GLU A 404 28.53 8.32 25.79
CA GLU A 404 28.59 9.65 26.42
C GLU A 404 27.20 10.31 26.45
N LYS A 405 26.44 10.19 25.36
CA LYS A 405 25.05 10.68 25.29
C LYS A 405 24.14 9.98 26.31
N VAL A 406 24.27 8.65 26.46
CA VAL A 406 23.52 7.90 27.47
C VAL A 406 23.91 8.33 28.88
N ALA A 407 25.20 8.52 29.16
CA ALA A 407 25.67 9.04 30.46
C ALA A 407 25.12 10.45 30.76
N ALA A 408 25.03 11.33 29.74
CA ALA A 408 24.40 12.64 29.88
C ALA A 408 22.91 12.53 30.20
N LEU A 409 22.17 11.60 29.56
CA LEU A 409 20.76 11.35 29.87
C LEU A 409 20.54 10.82 31.29
N VAL A 410 21.45 9.98 31.80
CA VAL A 410 21.41 9.51 33.19
C VAL A 410 21.62 10.68 34.17
N ASN A 411 22.48 11.63 33.85
CA ASN A 411 22.66 12.85 34.65
C ASN A 411 21.41 13.74 34.62
N VAL A 412 20.77 13.89 33.45
CA VAL A 412 19.50 14.61 33.32
C VAL A 412 18.38 13.92 34.13
N ALA A 413 18.33 12.59 34.13
CA ALA A 413 17.39 11.82 34.94
C ALA A 413 17.56 12.09 36.45
N ARG A 414 18.81 12.20 36.93
CA ARG A 414 19.11 12.57 38.34
C ARG A 414 18.58 13.96 38.68
N MET A 415 18.68 14.93 37.76
CA MET A 415 18.15 16.27 37.98
C MET A 415 16.61 16.30 38.04
N HIS A 416 15.94 15.40 37.32
CA HIS A 416 14.48 15.27 37.32
C HIS A 416 13.94 14.35 38.44
N GLY A 417 14.79 13.85 39.34
CA GLY A 417 14.38 12.96 40.43
C GLY A 417 13.97 11.56 39.99
N VAL A 418 14.39 11.12 38.81
CA VAL A 418 14.13 9.77 38.28
C VAL A 418 15.30 8.86 38.63
N ASP A 419 15.01 7.61 39.03
CA ASP A 419 16.04 6.61 39.33
C ASP A 419 16.99 6.38 38.13
N PRO A 420 18.31 6.61 38.29
CA PRO A 420 19.27 6.50 37.19
C PRO A 420 19.37 5.07 36.65
N THR A 421 19.21 4.08 37.52
CA THR A 421 19.23 2.65 37.19
C THR A 421 18.10 2.27 36.23
N ARG A 422 16.98 2.99 36.25
CA ARG A 422 15.83 2.76 35.36
C ARG A 422 16.14 3.20 33.93
N VAL A 423 16.80 4.35 33.77
CA VAL A 423 17.22 4.85 32.45
C VAL A 423 18.34 3.97 31.87
N GLU A 424 19.31 3.56 32.71
CA GLU A 424 20.38 2.64 32.31
C GLU A 424 19.83 1.27 31.87
N SER A 425 18.89 0.71 32.63
CA SER A 425 18.25 -0.57 32.26
C SER A 425 17.41 -0.48 30.99
N ALA A 426 16.72 0.64 30.76
CA ALA A 426 15.98 0.88 29.52
C ALA A 426 16.88 0.99 28.29
N LEU A 427 18.05 1.64 28.41
CA LEU A 427 19.00 1.82 27.30
C LEU A 427 20.05 0.70 27.21
N LYS A 428 20.04 -0.27 28.13
CA LYS A 428 20.95 -1.43 28.13
C LYS A 428 20.98 -2.19 26.80
N PRO A 429 19.84 -2.48 26.12
CA PRO A 429 19.87 -3.16 24.81
C PRO A 429 20.66 -2.37 23.76
N VAL A 430 20.51 -1.04 23.74
CA VAL A 430 21.24 -0.16 22.83
C VAL A 430 22.74 -0.18 23.15
N LEU A 431 23.11 -0.08 24.44
CA LEU A 431 24.51 -0.18 24.87
C LEU A 431 25.13 -1.53 24.49
N THR A 432 24.41 -2.64 24.68
CA THR A 432 24.92 -3.97 24.29
C THR A 432 25.14 -4.09 22.78
N ALA A 433 24.27 -3.49 21.95
CA ALA A 433 24.43 -3.48 20.50
C ALA A 433 25.62 -2.61 20.05
N VAL A 434 25.79 -1.45 20.69
CA VAL A 434 26.94 -0.54 20.51
C VAL A 434 28.25 -1.27 20.86
N ASP A 435 28.29 -1.98 21.98
CA ASP A 435 29.46 -2.70 22.46
C ASP A 435 29.85 -3.84 21.51
N GLN A 436 28.87 -4.58 21.01
CA GLN A 436 29.09 -5.62 20.01
C GLN A 436 29.64 -5.04 18.69
N ALA A 437 29.10 -3.92 18.22
CA ALA A 437 29.59 -3.26 17.01
C ALA A 437 31.04 -2.78 17.16
N ILE A 438 31.39 -2.18 18.31
CA ILE A 438 32.76 -1.72 18.61
C ILE A 438 33.71 -2.91 18.71
N ALA A 439 33.35 -3.96 19.44
CA ALA A 439 34.17 -5.16 19.58
C ALA A 439 34.38 -5.84 18.22
N PHE A 440 33.35 -5.90 17.38
CA PHE A 440 33.45 -6.44 16.02
C PHE A 440 34.41 -5.62 15.15
N HIS A 441 34.29 -4.29 15.16
CA HIS A 441 35.18 -3.41 14.42
C HIS A 441 36.64 -3.54 14.88
N GLN A 442 36.89 -3.59 16.19
CA GLN A 442 38.23 -3.78 16.75
C GLN A 442 38.84 -5.13 16.36
N ARG A 443 38.06 -6.21 16.42
CA ARG A 443 38.49 -7.55 15.96
C ARG A 443 38.86 -7.55 14.48
N LYS A 444 38.06 -6.89 13.64
CA LYS A 444 38.34 -6.79 12.20
C LYS A 444 39.61 -5.99 11.91
N MET A 445 39.79 -4.84 12.58
CA MET A 445 41.01 -4.03 12.46
C MET A 445 42.25 -4.79 12.93
N ALA A 446 42.15 -5.56 14.02
CA ALA A 446 43.25 -6.41 14.50
C ALA A 446 43.57 -7.58 13.55
N ALA A 447 42.59 -8.09 12.82
CA ALA A 447 42.76 -9.19 11.86
C ALA A 447 43.35 -8.77 10.50
N GLY A 448 43.58 -7.46 10.27
CA GLY A 448 44.25 -6.96 9.06
C GLY A 448 43.55 -7.24 7.73
N ARG A 449 42.28 -7.65 7.74
CA ARG A 449 41.48 -7.84 6.51
C ARG A 449 40.57 -6.63 6.29
N PRO A 450 40.72 -5.90 5.16
CA PRO A 450 39.82 -4.80 4.81
C PRO A 450 38.36 -5.24 4.72
#